data_AF-A0A8D5U3G8-F1
#
_entry.id   AF-A0A8D5U3G8-F1
#
_cell.length_a   1.000
_cell.length_b   1.000
_cell.length_c   1.000
_cell.angle_alpha   90.00
_cell.angle_beta   90.00
_cell.angle_gamma   90.00
#
_symmetry.space_group_name_H-M   'P 1'
#
loop_
_entity.id
_entity.type
_entity.pdbx_description
1 polymer ?
#
loop_
_entity_poly.entity_id
_entity_poly.type
_entity_poly.pdbx_seq_one_letter_code
_entity_poly.pdbx_strand_id
1 'polypeptide(L)'
;MFFLYNYIELYIISKFLTELKTQLLASCYYINLSALYYNEVIVLPINKIMNSMVSQVKVEEFHGKKVVTKRYDSATSVKWYFITNAFRAYPFVAEGKERMKREMDFLTSRLSIAKPVVYDFDMKNLVLYREYIYGGQIENFYKLGKTLSKVHNDGYVLGDTKISNFLESKGEVYIIDAEQAIRNENEGFFAWDLLIAILFISYRNFSNLRAFRLELREFLEGYEPSPKVLPLIFSVKNLNVLSLFPVFHLLELRRFIQTFQ
;
A
#
# COMPACT_ATOMS: atom_id res chain seq x y z
N MET A 1 -9.01 15.04 33.88
CA MET A 1 -8.76 15.46 32.48
C MET A 1 -7.73 14.58 31.76
N PHE A 2 -6.75 13.97 32.45
CA PHE A 2 -5.76 13.04 31.86
C PHE A 2 -6.27 11.61 31.52
N PHE A 3 -7.39 11.17 32.10
CA PHE A 3 -7.90 9.79 31.92
C PHE A 3 -8.75 9.56 30.66
N LEU A 4 -9.38 10.61 30.12
CA LEU A 4 -10.21 10.51 28.90
C LEU A 4 -9.38 10.43 27.61
N TYR A 5 -8.19 11.02 27.60
CA TYR A 5 -7.29 11.03 26.43
C TYR A 5 -6.75 9.62 26.12
N ASN A 6 -6.36 8.88 27.16
CA ASN A 6 -5.88 7.50 27.05
C ASN A 6 -6.94 6.50 26.55
N TYR A 7 -8.22 6.72 26.90
CA TYR A 7 -9.31 5.84 26.48
C TYR A 7 -9.65 6.01 24.99
N ILE A 8 -9.55 7.24 24.49
CA ILE A 8 -9.74 7.56 23.07
C ILE A 8 -8.57 7.01 22.25
N GLU A 9 -7.32 7.18 22.71
CA GLU A 9 -6.15 6.56 22.07
C GLU A 9 -6.23 5.04 22.03
N LEU A 10 -6.61 4.38 23.13
CA LEU A 10 -6.75 2.91 23.17
C LEU A 10 -7.90 2.40 22.29
N TYR A 11 -9.04 3.09 22.28
CA TYR A 11 -10.16 2.76 21.40
C TYR A 11 -9.80 2.93 19.92
N ILE A 12 -8.98 3.93 19.59
CA ILE A 12 -8.57 4.20 18.23
C ILE A 12 -7.41 3.31 17.78
N ILE A 13 -6.44 3.00 18.64
CA ILE A 13 -5.42 1.98 18.38
C ILE A 13 -6.12 0.63 18.20
N SER A 14 -7.13 0.32 19.00
CA SER A 14 -8.01 -0.83 18.77
C SER A 14 -8.64 -0.77 17.38
N LYS A 15 -9.23 0.35 16.97
CA LYS A 15 -9.88 0.48 15.66
C LYS A 15 -8.89 0.42 14.48
N PHE A 16 -7.69 0.97 14.62
CA PHE A 16 -6.60 0.88 13.65
C PHE A 16 -6.04 -0.53 13.60
N LEU A 17 -5.80 -1.19 14.73
CA LEU A 17 -5.43 -2.60 14.77
C LEU A 17 -6.56 -3.50 14.27
N THR A 18 -7.81 -3.09 14.40
CA THR A 18 -8.98 -3.75 13.79
C THR A 18 -9.01 -3.51 12.30
N GLU A 19 -8.79 -2.31 11.77
CA GLU A 19 -8.69 -2.04 10.33
C GLU A 19 -7.46 -2.67 9.70
N LEU A 20 -6.32 -2.66 10.40
CA LEU A 20 -5.11 -3.37 10.02
C LEU A 20 -5.44 -4.86 10.06
N LYS A 21 -6.02 -5.41 11.14
CA LYS A 21 -6.54 -6.80 11.15
C LYS A 21 -7.52 -7.03 10.03
N THR A 22 -8.41 -6.11 9.65
CA THR A 22 -9.42 -6.32 8.61
C THR A 22 -8.77 -6.27 7.23
N GLN A 23 -7.79 -5.40 6.99
CA GLN A 23 -6.99 -5.36 5.76
C GLN A 23 -6.09 -6.59 5.65
N LEU A 24 -5.50 -7.02 6.77
CA LEU A 24 -4.64 -8.19 6.89
C LEU A 24 -5.44 -9.50 6.83
N LEU A 25 -6.62 -9.56 7.44
CA LEU A 25 -7.59 -10.66 7.36
C LEU A 25 -8.24 -10.70 5.98
N ALA A 26 -8.52 -9.56 5.35
CA ALA A 26 -8.95 -9.51 3.96
C ALA A 26 -7.88 -10.11 3.06
N SER A 27 -6.59 -9.75 3.23
CA SER A 27 -5.50 -10.41 2.50
C SER A 27 -5.35 -11.91 2.80
N CYS A 28 -5.74 -12.38 4.00
CA CYS A 28 -5.80 -13.82 4.33
C CYS A 28 -7.03 -14.53 3.72
N TYR A 29 -8.17 -13.84 3.58
CA TYR A 29 -9.43 -14.38 3.04
C TYR A 29 -9.53 -14.28 1.51
N TYR A 30 -8.66 -13.50 0.86
CA TYR A 30 -8.64 -13.39 -0.61
C TYR A 30 -8.21 -14.66 -1.34
N ILE A 31 -7.87 -15.74 -0.63
CA ILE A 31 -7.69 -17.08 -1.20
C ILE A 31 -9.05 -17.69 -1.67
N ASN A 32 -10.22 -17.10 -1.36
CA ASN A 32 -11.50 -17.67 -1.81
C ASN A 32 -12.64 -16.70 -2.17
N LEU A 33 -12.39 -15.40 -2.39
CA LEU A 33 -13.47 -14.41 -2.62
C LEU A 33 -13.33 -13.54 -3.87
N SER A 34 -12.50 -13.92 -4.84
CA SER A 34 -12.51 -13.32 -6.18
C SER A 34 -13.65 -13.83 -7.08
N ALA A 35 -14.54 -14.72 -6.61
CA ALA A 35 -15.58 -15.35 -7.43
C ALA A 35 -17.04 -15.20 -6.93
N LEU A 36 -17.32 -14.54 -5.80
CA LEU A 36 -18.68 -14.49 -5.24
C LEU A 36 -19.05 -13.11 -4.68
N TYR A 37 -19.21 -12.13 -5.57
CA TYR A 37 -20.14 -11.00 -5.37
C TYR A 37 -20.92 -10.73 -6.66
N TYR A 38 -21.43 -11.80 -7.25
CA TYR A 38 -22.64 -11.79 -8.06
C TYR A 38 -23.50 -12.92 -7.48
N ASN A 39 -24.33 -12.60 -6.49
CA ASN A 39 -25.65 -13.21 -6.34
C ASN A 39 -26.42 -12.47 -5.25
N GLU A 40 -27.69 -12.27 -5.58
CA GLU A 40 -28.74 -11.51 -4.94
C GLU A 40 -28.77 -11.59 -3.41
N VAL A 41 -28.52 -10.45 -2.76
CA VAL A 41 -29.10 -10.14 -1.46
C VAL A 41 -29.68 -8.75 -1.58
N ILE A 42 -30.97 -8.61 -1.27
CA ILE A 42 -31.70 -7.35 -1.22
C ILE A 42 -31.05 -6.48 -0.14
N VAL A 43 -30.13 -5.58 -0.53
CA VAL A 43 -29.44 -4.67 0.39
C VAL A 43 -30.02 -3.26 0.21
N LEU A 44 -30.56 -2.74 1.32
CA LEU A 44 -31.27 -1.46 1.43
C LEU A 44 -30.49 -0.27 0.84
N PRO A 45 -31.18 0.75 0.28
CA PRO A 45 -30.59 1.90 -0.43
C PRO A 45 -29.63 2.76 0.41
N ILE A 46 -29.66 2.65 1.74
CA ILE A 46 -28.81 3.39 2.67
C ILE A 46 -27.32 3.00 2.55
N ASN A 47 -27.02 1.71 2.33
CA ASN A 47 -25.62 1.25 2.19
C ASN A 47 -24.98 1.75 0.89
N LYS A 48 -25.75 1.90 -0.18
CA LYS A 48 -25.25 2.45 -1.46
C LYS A 48 -24.87 3.92 -1.31
N ILE A 49 -25.64 4.68 -0.54
CA ILE A 49 -25.39 6.10 -0.23
C ILE A 49 -24.18 6.24 0.70
N MET A 50 -24.10 5.46 1.78
CA MET A 50 -22.96 5.48 2.71
C MET A 50 -21.65 5.03 2.06
N ASN A 51 -21.67 3.96 1.25
CA ASN A 51 -20.49 3.53 0.49
C ASN A 51 -20.03 4.59 -0.51
N SER A 52 -20.96 5.33 -1.12
CA SER A 52 -20.62 6.41 -2.06
C SER A 52 -20.03 7.67 -1.41
N MET A 53 -20.28 7.89 -0.12
CA MET A 53 -19.71 9.00 0.67
C MET A 53 -18.37 8.63 1.32
N VAL A 54 -18.13 7.34 1.57
CA VAL A 54 -16.93 6.83 2.25
C VAL A 54 -15.86 6.34 1.25
N SER A 55 -16.25 5.89 0.05
CA SER A 55 -15.29 5.34 -0.91
C SER A 55 -14.38 6.42 -1.49
N GLN A 56 -13.11 6.39 -1.07
CA GLN A 56 -12.04 7.23 -1.61
C GLN A 56 -11.90 7.07 -3.14
N VAL A 57 -12.26 5.91 -3.68
CA VAL A 57 -12.08 5.55 -5.10
C VAL A 57 -13.42 5.09 -5.69
N LYS A 58 -13.76 5.58 -6.88
CA LYS A 58 -14.91 5.14 -7.68
C LYS A 58 -14.46 4.81 -9.10
N VAL A 59 -15.10 3.83 -9.71
CA VAL A 59 -14.92 3.50 -11.13
C VAL A 59 -16.18 3.96 -11.85
N GLU A 60 -16.01 4.84 -12.82
CA GLU A 60 -17.08 5.44 -13.60
C GLU A 60 -16.84 5.14 -15.09
N GLU A 61 -17.89 5.17 -15.90
CA GLU A 61 -17.79 4.92 -17.33
C GLU A 61 -18.17 6.19 -18.10
N PHE A 62 -17.24 6.69 -18.91
CA PHE A 62 -17.41 7.87 -19.75
C PHE A 62 -17.19 7.46 -21.20
N HIS A 63 -18.23 7.57 -22.04
CA HIS A 63 -18.19 7.23 -23.47
C HIS A 63 -17.61 5.83 -23.76
N GLY A 64 -17.99 4.81 -22.98
CA GLY A 64 -17.50 3.44 -23.14
C GLY A 64 -16.10 3.18 -22.60
N LYS A 65 -15.48 4.17 -21.93
CA LYS A 65 -14.18 4.02 -21.26
C LYS A 65 -14.33 4.11 -19.75
N LYS A 66 -13.73 3.16 -19.03
CA LYS A 66 -13.66 3.21 -17.57
C LYS A 66 -12.62 4.22 -17.11
N VAL A 67 -13.01 5.02 -16.12
CA VAL A 67 -12.21 6.06 -15.46
C VAL A 67 -12.25 5.82 -13.96
N VAL A 68 -11.12 6.04 -13.29
CA VAL A 68 -11.03 6.03 -11.83
C VAL A 68 -11.10 7.46 -11.32
N THR A 69 -12.06 7.71 -10.43
CA THR A 69 -12.23 8.98 -9.73
C THR A 69 -11.81 8.77 -8.27
N LYS A 70 -10.72 9.42 -7.86
CA LYS A 70 -10.16 9.34 -6.50
C LYS A 70 -10.34 10.67 -5.76
N ARG A 71 -10.95 10.65 -4.58
CA ARG A 71 -11.22 11.82 -3.72
C ARG A 71 -10.32 11.80 -2.50
N TYR A 72 -9.72 12.93 -2.12
CA TYR A 72 -8.78 13.00 -0.99
C TYR A 72 -9.34 13.74 0.24
N ASP A 73 -10.56 14.24 0.15
CA ASP A 73 -11.31 14.89 1.23
C ASP A 73 -12.20 13.92 2.05
N SER A 74 -12.15 12.63 1.75
CA SER A 74 -13.00 11.61 2.37
C SER A 74 -12.65 11.35 3.85
N ALA A 75 -13.63 10.87 4.62
CA ALA A 75 -13.44 10.45 6.03
C ALA A 75 -12.36 9.37 6.21
N THR A 76 -12.04 8.61 5.15
CA THR A 76 -10.93 7.65 5.13
C THR A 76 -9.55 8.32 5.29
N SER A 77 -9.44 9.63 5.12
CA SER A 77 -8.22 10.42 5.35
C SER A 77 -7.79 10.44 6.82
N VAL A 78 -8.73 10.19 7.74
CA VAL A 78 -8.46 10.10 9.19
C VAL A 78 -7.44 9.00 9.51
N LYS A 79 -7.38 7.92 8.71
CA LYS A 79 -6.39 6.84 8.89
C LYS A 79 -4.96 7.38 8.88
N TRP A 80 -4.67 8.38 8.05
CA TRP A 80 -3.33 8.92 7.91
C TRP A 80 -2.90 9.76 9.09
N TYR A 81 -3.82 10.38 9.82
CA TYR A 81 -3.49 11.04 11.08
C TYR A 81 -2.91 10.05 12.10
N PHE A 82 -3.41 8.81 12.13
CA PHE A 82 -2.88 7.79 13.03
C PHE A 82 -1.57 7.20 12.52
N ILE A 83 -1.49 6.88 11.23
CA ILE A 83 -0.29 6.32 10.61
C ILE A 83 0.90 7.29 10.76
N THR A 84 0.71 8.57 10.47
CA THR A 84 1.77 9.61 10.59
C THR A 84 2.34 9.69 12.00
N ASN A 85 1.49 9.55 13.02
CA ASN A 85 1.91 9.59 14.41
C ASN A 85 2.59 8.30 14.89
N ALA A 86 2.08 7.14 14.44
CA ALA A 86 2.60 5.82 14.83
C ALA A 86 3.90 5.44 14.12
N PHE A 87 4.11 5.94 12.90
CA PHE A 87 5.21 5.51 12.01
C PHE A 87 6.06 6.68 11.54
N ARG A 88 6.88 7.21 12.45
CA ARG A 88 7.77 8.36 12.18
C ARG A 88 9.01 8.04 11.35
N ALA A 89 9.20 6.77 10.97
CA ALA A 89 10.32 6.35 10.15
C ALA A 89 10.19 6.77 8.68
N TYR A 90 8.98 7.18 8.25
CA TYR A 90 8.73 7.72 6.92
C TYR A 90 7.90 9.01 7.01
N PRO A 91 8.15 10.02 6.15
CA PRO A 91 7.50 11.34 6.21
C PRO A 91 6.09 11.31 5.59
N PHE A 92 5.18 10.55 6.20
CA PHE A 92 3.78 10.49 5.79
C PHE A 92 3.09 11.86 5.92
N VAL A 93 2.05 12.08 5.11
CA VAL A 93 1.16 13.24 5.22
C VAL A 93 -0.29 12.80 5.40
N ALA A 94 -0.99 13.46 6.32
CA ALA A 94 -2.41 13.24 6.56
C ALA A 94 -3.30 14.13 5.69
N GLU A 95 -2.86 15.35 5.39
CA GLU A 95 -3.63 16.32 4.63
C GLU A 95 -3.94 15.80 3.21
N GLY A 96 -5.23 15.79 2.85
CA GLY A 96 -5.70 15.30 1.55
C GLY A 96 -5.09 16.03 0.36
N LYS A 97 -4.91 17.34 0.48
CA LYS A 97 -4.30 18.17 -0.56
C LYS A 97 -2.85 17.77 -0.85
N GLU A 98 -2.06 17.54 0.19
CA GLU A 98 -0.66 17.12 0.03
C GLU A 98 -0.56 15.69 -0.49
N ARG A 99 -1.45 14.79 -0.06
CA ARG A 99 -1.56 13.43 -0.62
C ARG A 99 -1.87 13.42 -2.12
N MET A 100 -2.83 14.24 -2.54
CA MET A 100 -3.17 14.40 -3.95
C MET A 100 -1.99 14.96 -4.76
N LYS A 101 -1.30 15.98 -4.25
CA LYS A 101 -0.11 16.54 -4.91
C LYS A 101 1.00 15.49 -5.08
N ARG A 102 1.26 14.68 -4.05
CA ARG A 102 2.24 13.59 -4.10
C ARG A 102 1.89 12.56 -5.17
N GLU A 103 0.63 12.12 -5.21
CA GLU A 103 0.18 11.17 -6.25
C GLU A 103 0.26 11.78 -7.64
N MET A 104 -0.13 13.05 -7.82
CA MET A 104 -0.02 13.74 -9.11
C MET A 104 1.43 13.91 -9.57
N ASP A 105 2.35 14.32 -8.68
CA ASP A 105 3.78 14.43 -8.98
C ASP A 105 4.34 13.07 -9.42
N PHE A 106 4.01 12.00 -8.68
CA PHE A 106 4.41 10.65 -9.05
C PHE A 106 3.81 10.20 -10.39
N LEU A 107 2.50 10.37 -10.61
CA LEU A 107 1.83 9.89 -11.83
C LEU A 107 2.23 10.68 -13.08
N THR A 108 2.60 11.95 -12.96
CA THR A 108 2.98 12.80 -14.10
C THR A 108 4.48 12.87 -14.37
N SER A 109 5.32 12.39 -13.44
CA SER A 109 6.77 12.34 -13.63
C SER A 109 7.20 11.40 -14.78
N ARG A 110 8.43 11.55 -15.29
CA ARG A 110 8.97 10.66 -16.33
C ARG A 110 9.69 9.48 -15.68
N LEU A 111 8.96 8.43 -15.31
CA LEU A 111 9.52 7.21 -14.71
C LEU A 111 9.43 6.05 -15.69
N SER A 112 10.35 5.10 -15.55
CA SER A 112 10.47 3.90 -16.38
C SER A 112 9.56 2.74 -15.94
N ILE A 113 8.37 3.08 -15.41
CA ILE A 113 7.42 2.15 -14.79
C ILE A 113 6.00 2.36 -15.33
N ALA A 114 5.19 1.30 -15.25
CA ALA A 114 3.79 1.37 -15.61
C ALA A 114 2.98 2.09 -14.51
N LYS A 115 2.17 3.06 -14.93
CA LYS A 115 1.31 3.84 -14.05
C LYS A 115 0.09 4.36 -14.82
N PRO A 116 -1.04 4.59 -14.13
CA PRO A 116 -2.24 5.16 -14.74
C PRO A 116 -1.97 6.53 -15.36
N VAL A 117 -2.53 6.76 -16.55
CA VAL A 117 -2.57 8.11 -17.14
C VAL A 117 -3.53 9.00 -16.34
N VAL A 118 -3.07 10.20 -15.98
CA VAL A 118 -3.95 11.23 -15.40
C VAL A 118 -4.73 11.91 -16.53
N TYR A 119 -6.05 11.89 -16.45
CA TYR A 119 -6.92 12.54 -17.43
C TYR A 119 -7.25 13.97 -17.03
N ASP A 120 -7.61 14.19 -15.77
CA ASP A 120 -8.00 15.50 -15.25
C ASP A 120 -7.90 15.54 -13.71
N PHE A 121 -7.96 16.73 -13.12
CA PHE A 121 -7.95 16.91 -11.67
C PHE A 121 -8.65 18.20 -11.23
N ASP A 122 -9.27 18.16 -10.04
CA ASP A 122 -9.88 19.30 -9.37
C ASP A 122 -9.22 19.51 -8.00
N MET A 123 -8.32 20.50 -7.92
CA MET A 123 -7.61 20.84 -6.67
C MET A 123 -8.50 21.49 -5.61
N LYS A 124 -9.64 22.07 -6.00
CA LYS A 124 -10.57 22.71 -5.06
C LYS A 124 -11.39 21.66 -4.33
N ASN A 125 -11.88 20.67 -5.07
CA ASN A 125 -12.68 19.56 -4.54
C ASN A 125 -11.85 18.31 -4.21
N LEU A 126 -10.52 18.38 -4.36
CA LEU A 126 -9.58 17.30 -4.09
C LEU A 126 -9.94 15.99 -4.82
N VAL A 127 -10.15 16.07 -6.13
CA VAL A 127 -10.54 14.95 -6.99
C VAL A 127 -9.51 14.72 -8.10
N LEU A 128 -9.09 13.48 -8.30
CA LEU A 128 -8.21 13.05 -9.39
C LEU A 128 -8.95 12.07 -10.31
N TYR A 129 -8.93 12.32 -11.61
CA TYR A 129 -9.47 11.45 -12.65
C TYR A 129 -8.33 10.80 -13.42
N ARG A 130 -8.30 9.47 -13.45
CA ARG A 130 -7.21 8.72 -14.08
C ARG A 130 -7.68 7.45 -14.77
N GLU A 131 -6.79 6.87 -15.55
CA GLU A 131 -7.00 5.62 -16.26
C GLU A 131 -7.41 4.49 -15.31
N TYR A 132 -8.43 3.75 -15.71
CA TYR A 132 -8.74 2.46 -15.12
C TYR A 132 -7.81 1.39 -15.70
N ILE A 133 -7.00 0.79 -14.84
CA ILE A 133 -6.13 -0.32 -15.23
C ILE A 133 -6.91 -1.63 -15.13
N TYR A 134 -7.08 -2.31 -16.26
CA TYR A 134 -7.59 -3.68 -16.31
C TYR A 134 -6.50 -4.66 -15.87
N GLY A 135 -6.32 -4.81 -14.56
CA GLY A 135 -5.28 -5.65 -13.97
C GLY A 135 -5.82 -6.60 -12.90
N GLY A 136 -5.01 -7.61 -12.58
CA GLY A 136 -5.23 -8.55 -11.49
C GLY A 136 -4.33 -8.27 -10.29
N GLN A 137 -4.49 -9.10 -9.26
CA GLN A 137 -3.59 -9.12 -8.12
C GLN A 137 -2.18 -9.51 -8.55
N ILE A 138 -1.17 -9.10 -7.77
CA ILE A 138 0.22 -9.49 -8.00
C ILE A 138 0.39 -10.98 -7.73
N GLU A 139 0.84 -11.71 -8.74
CA GLU A 139 1.29 -13.10 -8.62
C GLU A 139 2.80 -13.23 -8.91
N ASN A 140 3.37 -12.31 -9.71
CA ASN A 140 4.79 -12.31 -10.02
C ASN A 140 5.58 -11.36 -9.08
N PHE A 141 6.13 -11.92 -7.99
CA PHE A 141 6.85 -11.16 -6.98
C PHE A 141 8.20 -10.65 -7.46
N TYR A 142 8.87 -11.37 -8.37
CA TYR A 142 10.09 -10.88 -9.03
C TYR A 142 9.84 -9.58 -9.78
N LYS A 143 8.76 -9.49 -10.56
CA LYS A 143 8.40 -8.24 -11.25
C LYS A 143 8.01 -7.14 -10.27
N LEU A 144 7.33 -7.46 -9.17
CA LEU A 144 7.02 -6.47 -8.13
C LEU A 144 8.32 -5.86 -7.56
N GLY A 145 9.29 -6.71 -7.21
CA GLY A 145 10.60 -6.28 -6.72
C GLY A 145 11.33 -5.41 -7.74
N LYS A 146 11.36 -5.85 -9.00
CA LYS A 146 11.99 -5.11 -10.11
C LYS A 146 11.34 -3.75 -10.34
N THR A 147 10.02 -3.66 -10.26
CA THR A 147 9.29 -2.39 -10.39
C THR A 147 9.63 -1.45 -9.24
N LEU A 148 9.70 -1.93 -8.01
CA LEU A 148 10.07 -1.10 -6.86
C LEU A 148 11.54 -0.62 -6.96
N SER A 149 12.44 -1.48 -7.44
CA SER A 149 13.84 -1.10 -7.69
C SER A 149 13.95 0.03 -8.72
N LYS A 150 13.18 -0.04 -9.82
CA LYS A 150 13.10 1.06 -10.80
C LYS A 150 12.58 2.36 -10.17
N VAL A 151 11.57 2.30 -9.30
CA VAL A 151 11.06 3.49 -8.60
C VAL A 151 12.17 4.16 -7.78
N HIS A 152 12.93 3.38 -7.01
CA HIS A 152 14.02 3.89 -6.20
C HIS A 152 15.18 4.44 -7.04
N ASN A 153 15.52 3.75 -8.14
CA ASN A 153 16.54 4.22 -9.09
C ASN A 153 16.13 5.51 -9.82
N ASP A 154 14.83 5.72 -10.03
CA ASP A 154 14.29 6.96 -10.60
C ASP A 154 14.11 8.08 -9.53
N GLY A 155 14.63 7.88 -8.31
CA GLY A 155 14.70 8.89 -7.25
C GLY A 155 13.40 9.07 -6.46
N TYR A 156 12.52 8.07 -6.43
CA TYR A 156 11.28 8.07 -5.66
C TYR A 156 11.28 7.00 -4.57
N VAL A 157 10.50 7.25 -3.54
CA VAL A 157 10.03 6.27 -2.55
C VAL A 157 8.52 6.40 -2.42
N LEU A 158 7.81 5.30 -2.17
CA LEU A 158 6.35 5.20 -2.20
C LEU A 158 5.72 5.36 -0.81
N GLY A 159 6.38 4.86 0.24
CA GLY A 159 5.91 4.87 1.62
C GLY A 159 4.82 3.85 1.94
N ASP A 160 3.83 3.68 1.06
CA ASP A 160 2.71 2.73 1.20
C ASP A 160 2.81 1.60 0.17
N THR A 161 3.82 0.74 0.29
CA THR A 161 4.12 -0.36 -0.66
C THR A 161 3.30 -1.63 -0.42
N LYS A 162 2.05 -1.49 0.02
CA LYS A 162 1.13 -2.62 0.16
C LYS A 162 0.92 -3.29 -1.20
N ILE A 163 0.85 -4.62 -1.23
CA ILE A 163 0.64 -5.38 -2.47
C ILE A 163 -0.63 -4.91 -3.22
N SER A 164 -1.67 -4.50 -2.49
CA SER A 164 -2.92 -3.99 -3.06
C SER A 164 -2.79 -2.66 -3.82
N ASN A 165 -1.69 -1.93 -3.65
CA ASN A 165 -1.42 -0.68 -4.37
C ASN A 165 -0.73 -0.93 -5.72
N PHE A 166 -0.51 -2.20 -6.06
CA PHE A 166 0.04 -2.65 -7.32
C PHE A 166 -0.97 -3.55 -8.05
N LEU A 167 -0.97 -3.50 -9.38
CA LEU A 167 -1.75 -4.41 -10.23
C LEU A 167 -0.87 -5.01 -11.32
N GLU A 168 -1.07 -6.30 -11.62
CA GLU A 168 -0.45 -6.92 -12.78
C GLU A 168 -1.37 -6.80 -13.99
N SER A 169 -0.88 -6.20 -15.08
CA SER A 169 -1.65 -6.05 -16.33
C SER A 169 -0.72 -6.07 -17.53
N LYS A 170 -1.08 -6.84 -18.57
CA LYS A 170 -0.32 -6.92 -19.83
C LYS A 170 1.18 -7.21 -19.64
N GLY A 171 1.51 -8.02 -18.62
CA GLY A 171 2.89 -8.40 -18.30
C GLY A 171 3.68 -7.36 -17.51
N GLU A 172 3.09 -6.22 -17.15
CA GLU A 172 3.70 -5.15 -16.35
C GLU A 172 3.05 -5.04 -14.97
N VAL A 173 3.77 -4.43 -14.02
CA VAL A 173 3.25 -4.09 -12.69
C VAL A 173 2.96 -2.59 -12.65
N TYR A 174 1.67 -2.24 -12.54
CA TYR A 174 1.18 -0.88 -12.41
C TYR A 174 1.15 -0.44 -10.96
N ILE A 175 1.64 0.76 -10.68
CA ILE A 175 1.48 1.42 -9.37
C ILE A 175 0.23 2.28 -9.43
N ILE A 176 -0.80 1.89 -8.70
CA ILE A 176 -2.11 2.52 -8.75
C ILE A 176 -2.40 3.42 -7.56
N ASP A 177 -1.56 3.44 -6.54
CA ASP A 177 -1.65 4.39 -5.43
C ASP A 177 -0.24 4.85 -5.05
N ALA A 178 -0.03 6.17 -5.08
CA ALA A 178 1.24 6.81 -4.76
C ALA A 178 1.03 8.06 -3.89
N GLU A 179 -0.05 8.09 -3.10
CA GLU A 179 -0.42 9.28 -2.31
C GLU A 179 0.55 9.63 -1.18
N GLN A 180 1.48 8.72 -0.87
CA GLN A 180 2.57 8.94 0.10
C GLN A 180 3.94 9.01 -0.57
N ALA A 181 4.00 8.95 -1.90
CA ALA A 181 5.26 8.95 -2.62
C ALA A 181 5.95 10.31 -2.52
N ILE A 182 7.28 10.30 -2.41
CA ILE A 182 8.11 11.51 -2.43
C ILE A 182 9.39 11.25 -3.23
N ARG A 183 9.98 12.33 -3.73
CA ARG A 183 11.34 12.29 -4.26
C ARG A 183 12.34 12.17 -3.12
N ASN A 184 13.10 11.09 -3.11
CA ASN A 184 14.13 10.85 -2.12
C ASN A 184 15.05 9.70 -2.54
N GLU A 185 16.34 9.80 -2.19
CA GLU A 185 17.35 8.77 -2.46
C GLU A 185 17.94 8.18 -1.16
N ASN A 186 17.30 8.46 -0.02
CA ASN A 186 17.76 7.94 1.27
C ASN A 186 17.51 6.42 1.37
N GLU A 187 18.58 5.65 1.54
CA GLU A 187 18.53 4.18 1.69
C GLU A 187 17.63 3.70 2.85
N GLY A 188 17.42 4.53 3.88
CA GLY A 188 16.48 4.24 4.96
C GLY A 188 15.02 4.23 4.51
N PHE A 189 14.65 5.07 3.54
CA PHE A 189 13.32 5.03 2.95
C PHE A 189 13.17 3.90 1.93
N PHE A 190 14.25 3.50 1.26
CA PHE A 190 14.23 2.26 0.46
C PHE A 190 13.97 1.04 1.35
N ALA A 191 14.64 0.97 2.50
CA ALA A 191 14.42 -0.09 3.48
C ALA A 191 13.00 -0.06 4.07
N TRP A 192 12.42 1.14 4.25
CA TRP A 192 11.02 1.29 4.65
C TRP A 192 10.07 0.66 3.63
N ASP A 193 10.23 0.99 2.35
CA ASP A 193 9.39 0.46 1.27
C ASP A 193 9.51 -1.06 1.15
N LEU A 194 10.70 -1.62 1.31
CA LEU A 194 10.90 -3.07 1.38
C LEU A 194 10.20 -3.68 2.59
N LEU A 195 10.36 -3.08 3.77
CA LEU A 195 9.78 -3.59 5.01
C LEU A 195 8.24 -3.65 4.93
N ILE A 196 7.60 -2.61 4.40
CA ILE A 196 6.14 -2.57 4.23
C ILE A 196 5.69 -3.60 3.19
N ALA A 197 6.37 -3.72 2.05
CA ALA A 197 6.02 -4.74 1.06
C ALA A 197 6.11 -6.16 1.67
N ILE A 198 7.22 -6.46 2.35
CA ILE A 198 7.46 -7.76 2.99
C ILE A 198 6.47 -8.05 4.11
N LEU A 199 6.03 -7.03 4.88
CA LEU A 199 4.97 -7.18 5.87
C LEU A 199 3.69 -7.70 5.21
N PHE A 200 3.27 -7.11 4.10
CA PHE A 200 2.06 -7.55 3.39
C PHE A 200 2.22 -8.90 2.70
N ILE A 201 3.42 -9.23 2.20
CA ILE A 201 3.75 -10.59 1.72
C ILE A 201 3.63 -11.60 2.87
N SER A 202 4.05 -11.24 4.08
CA SER A 202 3.94 -12.12 5.24
C SER A 202 2.50 -12.45 5.61
N TYR A 203 1.59 -11.47 5.50
CA TYR A 203 0.18 -11.67 5.80
C TYR A 203 -0.60 -12.37 4.68
N ARG A 204 -0.28 -12.11 3.41
CA ARG A 204 -0.78 -12.93 2.29
C ARG A 204 -0.49 -14.42 2.54
N ASN A 205 0.67 -14.72 3.11
CA ASN A 205 1.14 -16.07 3.38
C ASN A 205 1.10 -16.44 4.87
N PHE A 206 0.15 -15.89 5.63
CA PHE A 206 0.14 -16.02 7.09
C PHE A 206 0.21 -17.49 7.57
N SER A 207 -0.49 -18.40 6.90
CA SER A 207 -0.50 -19.84 7.22
C SER A 207 0.51 -20.68 6.43
N ASN A 208 1.20 -20.09 5.43
CA ASN A 208 2.07 -20.82 4.51
C ASN A 208 3.48 -20.23 4.47
N LEU A 209 4.31 -20.60 5.44
CA LEU A 209 5.68 -20.09 5.54
C LEU A 209 6.57 -20.49 4.35
N ARG A 210 6.25 -21.60 3.67
CA ARG A 210 6.97 -22.01 2.46
C ARG A 210 6.69 -21.08 1.28
N ALA A 211 5.42 -20.73 1.07
CA ALA A 211 5.04 -19.75 0.06
C ALA A 211 5.63 -18.37 0.39
N PHE A 212 5.59 -17.94 1.65
CA PHE A 212 6.27 -16.71 2.10
C PHE A 212 7.75 -16.69 1.70
N ARG A 213 8.50 -17.76 1.97
CA ARG A 213 9.94 -17.84 1.62
C ARG A 213 10.17 -17.75 0.11
N LEU A 214 9.29 -18.35 -0.70
CA LEU A 214 9.40 -18.31 -2.15
C LEU A 214 9.12 -16.90 -2.68
N GLU A 215 7.99 -16.30 -2.29
CA GLU A 215 7.61 -14.95 -2.72
C GLU A 215 8.59 -13.89 -2.21
N LEU A 216 9.08 -14.00 -0.96
CA LEU A 216 10.12 -13.13 -0.41
C LEU A 216 11.41 -13.22 -1.24
N ARG A 217 11.81 -14.43 -1.62
CA ARG A 217 13.00 -14.65 -2.44
C ARG A 217 12.84 -13.99 -3.80
N GLU A 218 11.76 -14.31 -4.51
CA GLU A 218 11.49 -13.73 -5.82
C GLU A 218 11.46 -12.20 -5.76
N PHE A 219 10.78 -11.63 -4.75
CA PHE A 219 10.70 -10.19 -4.54
C PHE A 219 12.08 -9.55 -4.34
N LEU A 220 12.92 -10.11 -3.46
CA LEU A 220 14.24 -9.55 -3.19
C LEU A 220 15.23 -9.79 -4.34
N GLU A 221 15.15 -10.92 -5.03
CA GLU A 221 15.92 -11.19 -6.25
C GLU A 221 15.53 -10.23 -7.39
N GLY A 222 14.25 -9.87 -7.50
CA GLY A 222 13.81 -8.87 -8.46
C GLY A 222 14.21 -7.45 -8.09
N TYR A 223 14.24 -7.13 -6.79
CA TYR A 223 14.60 -5.81 -6.29
C TYR A 223 16.12 -5.55 -6.34
N GLU A 224 16.94 -6.59 -6.12
CA GLU A 224 18.41 -6.51 -6.08
C GLU A 224 18.92 -5.48 -5.05
N PRO A 225 18.63 -5.67 -3.75
CA PRO A 225 18.95 -4.67 -2.74
C PRO A 225 20.46 -4.50 -2.58
N SER A 226 20.91 -3.25 -2.43
CA SER A 226 22.30 -3.00 -2.05
C SER A 226 22.58 -3.57 -0.64
N PRO A 227 23.81 -4.02 -0.33
CA PRO A 227 24.17 -4.51 0.99
C PRO A 227 23.94 -3.51 2.14
N LYS A 228 23.78 -2.21 1.81
CA LYS A 228 23.50 -1.14 2.78
C LYS A 228 22.01 -1.05 3.14
N VAL A 229 21.11 -1.39 2.23
CA VAL A 229 19.66 -1.23 2.42
C VAL A 229 19.10 -2.33 3.34
N LEU A 230 19.48 -3.59 3.14
CA LEU A 230 18.91 -4.71 3.92
C LEU A 230 19.10 -4.59 5.44
N PRO A 231 20.28 -4.19 5.96
CA PRO A 231 20.45 -3.99 7.41
C PRO A 231 19.52 -2.91 7.99
N LEU A 232 19.16 -1.89 7.20
CA LEU A 232 18.32 -0.78 7.65
C LEU A 232 16.86 -1.20 7.91
N ILE A 233 16.41 -2.32 7.33
CA ILE A 233 15.10 -2.94 7.64
C ILE A 233 14.96 -3.17 9.15
N PHE A 234 16.02 -3.64 9.81
CA PHE A 234 16.06 -3.92 11.24
C PHE A 234 16.50 -2.73 12.12
N SER A 235 16.53 -1.51 11.57
CA SER A 235 16.89 -0.33 12.35
C SER A 235 15.88 -0.03 13.46
N VAL A 236 16.34 0.65 14.52
CA VAL A 236 15.51 1.03 15.67
C VAL A 236 14.28 1.86 15.26
N LYS A 237 14.39 2.63 14.18
CA LYS A 237 13.28 3.43 13.62
C LYS A 237 12.11 2.57 13.16
N ASN A 238 12.37 1.32 12.77
CA ASN A 238 11.39 0.41 12.19
C ASN A 238 10.74 -0.54 13.20
N LEU A 239 11.10 -0.46 14.50
CA LEU A 239 10.61 -1.40 15.53
C LEU A 239 9.09 -1.50 15.60
N ASN A 240 8.38 -0.37 15.44
CA ASN A 240 6.91 -0.37 15.46
C ASN A 240 6.33 -1.27 14.35
N VAL A 241 6.88 -1.21 13.14
CA VAL A 241 6.43 -2.07 12.03
C VAL A 241 6.88 -3.51 12.22
N LEU A 242 8.12 -3.73 12.66
CA LEU A 242 8.65 -5.07 12.92
C LEU A 242 7.81 -5.82 13.96
N SER A 243 7.28 -5.11 14.96
CA SER A 243 6.38 -5.69 15.97
C SER A 243 5.05 -6.21 15.43
N LEU A 244 4.65 -5.77 14.23
CA LEU A 244 3.44 -6.22 13.55
C LEU A 244 3.64 -7.52 12.76
N PHE A 245 4.87 -7.96 12.53
CA PHE A 245 5.08 -9.19 11.78
C PHE A 245 4.56 -10.42 12.53
N PRO A 246 4.00 -11.42 11.82
CA PRO A 246 3.89 -12.77 12.37
C PRO A 246 5.28 -13.27 12.78
N VAL A 247 5.40 -13.79 14.01
CA VAL A 247 6.69 -14.11 14.64
C VAL A 247 7.56 -15.01 13.76
N PHE A 248 6.98 -16.07 13.19
CA PHE A 248 7.75 -17.00 12.34
C PHE A 248 8.21 -16.36 11.03
N HIS A 249 7.41 -15.49 10.41
CA HIS A 249 7.78 -14.77 9.20
C HIS A 249 8.90 -13.76 9.46
N LEU A 250 8.89 -13.09 10.62
CA LEU A 250 9.98 -12.20 11.03
C LEU A 250 11.30 -12.96 11.22
N LEU A 251 11.25 -14.15 11.83
CA LEU A 251 12.43 -15.00 11.98
C LEU A 251 12.97 -15.45 10.62
N GLU A 252 12.09 -15.79 9.69
CA GLU A 252 12.48 -16.14 8.32
C GLU A 252 13.08 -14.96 7.56
N LEU A 253 12.49 -13.76 7.66
CA LEU A 253 13.06 -12.55 7.08
C LEU A 253 14.48 -12.30 7.59
N ARG A 254 14.69 -12.44 8.91
CA ARG A 254 16.01 -12.26 9.52
C ARG A 254 17.03 -13.27 9.00
N ARG A 255 16.66 -14.55 8.90
CA ARG A 255 17.50 -15.61 8.32
C ARG A 255 17.83 -15.32 6.87
N PHE A 256 16.84 -14.91 6.08
CA PHE A 256 17.01 -14.62 4.67
C PHE A 256 17.99 -13.47 4.45
N ILE A 257 17.85 -12.36 5.18
CA ILE A 257 18.78 -11.22 5.07
C ILE A 257 20.22 -11.60 5.44
N GLN A 258 20.41 -12.49 6.42
CA GLN A 258 21.74 -13.01 6.76
C GLN A 258 22.39 -13.82 5.64
N THR A 259 21.61 -14.38 4.71
CA THR A 259 22.16 -15.10 3.54
C THR A 259 22.57 -14.17 2.39
N PHE A 260 22.19 -12.89 2.43
CA PHE A 260 22.56 -11.86 1.44
C PHE A 260 23.76 -11.00 1.89
N GLN A 261 24.28 -11.25 3.10
CA GLN A 261 25.46 -10.60 3.67
C GLN A 261 26.70 -11.47 3.50
#